data_AF-A0A848FI76-F1
#
_entry.id   AF-A0A848FI76-F1
#
_cell.length_a   1.000
_cell.length_b   1.000
_cell.length_c   1.000
_cell.angle_alpha   90.00
_cell.angle_beta   90.00
_cell.angle_gamma   90.00
#
_symmetry.space_group_name_H-M   'P 1'
#
loop_
_entity.id
_entity.type
_entity.pdbx_description
1 polymer ?
#
loop_
_entity_poly.entity_id
_entity_poly.type
_entity_poly.pdbx_seq_one_letter_code
_entity_poly.pdbx_strand_id
1 'polypeptide(L)'
;MTKTFVLLPMLAATLLAHAAGDFTTIRRTSTSLSDSTPRLLINFTLPSNVNVSSSTSNSAVLDLEVLGSEFNFNEVYINPPTTVCTSNDTDANQTRSIGILQEHDDTSLKTEWATNHIAFSSGFLVAGTNQLMVCVRSFTGAAGPSVGNLDNISLRSVVLHYHTQ
;
A
#
# COMPACT_ATOMS: atom_id res chain seq x y z
N MET A 1 -63.03 28.02 4.44
CA MET A 1 -61.57 28.24 4.44
C MET A 1 -60.88 26.90 4.28
N THR A 2 -60.51 26.56 3.04
CA THR A 2 -59.92 25.26 2.70
C THR A 2 -58.40 25.46 2.63
N LYS A 3 -57.65 24.82 3.53
CA LYS A 3 -56.17 24.87 3.53
C LYS A 3 -55.65 23.72 2.68
N THR A 4 -55.13 24.04 1.50
CA THR A 4 -54.39 23.12 0.65
C THR A 4 -52.99 22.93 1.22
N PHE A 5 -52.67 21.71 1.66
CA PHE A 5 -51.29 21.33 1.98
C PHE A 5 -50.58 20.92 0.69
N VAL A 6 -49.54 21.65 0.32
CA VAL A 6 -48.61 21.27 -0.74
C VAL A 6 -47.63 20.26 -0.14
N LEU A 7 -47.74 18.99 -0.52
CA LEU A 7 -46.67 18.02 -0.28
C LEU A 7 -45.57 18.25 -1.33
N LEU A 8 -44.40 18.73 -0.90
CA LEU A 8 -43.17 18.57 -1.67
C LEU A 8 -42.75 17.10 -1.60
N PRO A 9 -42.51 16.40 -2.72
CA PRO A 9 -41.72 15.19 -2.67
C PRO A 9 -40.27 15.59 -2.37
N MET A 10 -39.80 15.23 -1.18
CA MET A 10 -38.36 15.12 -0.92
C MET A 10 -37.80 14.13 -1.94
N LEU A 11 -37.08 14.65 -2.93
CA LEU A 11 -36.19 13.85 -3.75
C LEU A 11 -35.15 13.26 -2.78
N ALA A 12 -35.35 12.01 -2.38
CA ALA A 12 -34.33 11.25 -1.70
C ALA A 12 -33.18 11.10 -2.70
N ALA A 13 -32.16 11.94 -2.55
CA ALA A 13 -30.87 11.73 -3.16
C ALA A 13 -30.35 10.41 -2.61
N THR A 14 -30.61 9.34 -3.36
CA THR A 14 -29.85 8.11 -3.27
C THR A 14 -28.44 8.49 -3.69
N LEU A 15 -27.64 8.95 -2.73
CA LEU A 15 -26.20 8.76 -2.77
C LEU A 15 -26.03 7.24 -2.88
N LEU A 16 -25.89 6.78 -4.12
CA LEU A 16 -25.43 5.45 -4.43
C LEU A 16 -24.15 5.28 -3.62
N ALA A 17 -24.25 4.53 -2.53
CA ALA A 17 -23.11 3.89 -1.94
C ALA A 17 -22.56 2.94 -3.01
N HIS A 18 -21.69 3.46 -3.88
CA HIS A 18 -20.75 2.66 -4.65
C HIS A 18 -19.76 2.10 -3.62
N ALA A 19 -20.20 1.06 -2.92
CA ALA A 19 -19.41 0.35 -1.96
C ALA A 19 -19.40 -1.12 -2.39
N ALA A 20 -18.18 -1.69 -2.40
CA ALA A 20 -17.85 -3.11 -2.48
C ALA A 20 -17.42 -3.75 -3.82
N GLY A 21 -17.06 -2.96 -4.85
CA GLY A 21 -16.36 -3.47 -6.06
C GLY A 21 -14.84 -3.26 -6.09
N ASP A 22 -14.32 -2.43 -5.19
CA ASP A 22 -13.06 -1.70 -5.35
C ASP A 22 -11.90 -2.21 -4.48
N PHE A 23 -12.00 -3.42 -3.92
CA PHE A 23 -10.95 -3.98 -3.05
C PHE A 23 -10.39 -5.30 -3.60
N THR A 24 -9.07 -5.43 -3.60
CA THR A 24 -8.39 -6.71 -3.80
C THR A 24 -7.45 -6.99 -2.64
N THR A 25 -7.66 -8.14 -1.99
CA THR A 25 -6.67 -8.64 -1.04
C THR A 25 -5.52 -9.25 -1.84
N ILE A 26 -4.35 -8.62 -1.78
CA ILE A 26 -3.15 -9.06 -2.50
C ILE A 26 -2.47 -10.22 -1.75
N ARG A 27 -2.49 -10.21 -0.41
CA ARG A 27 -1.82 -11.23 0.42
C ARG A 27 -2.37 -11.31 1.85
N ARG A 28 -2.36 -12.51 2.46
CA ARG A 28 -2.70 -12.74 3.89
C ARG A 28 -1.74 -13.69 4.65
N THR A 29 -0.57 -13.98 4.10
CA THR A 29 0.38 -14.90 4.73
C THR A 29 1.51 -14.11 5.36
N SER A 30 1.81 -14.40 6.63
CA SER A 30 2.92 -13.77 7.33
C SER A 30 4.25 -14.00 6.61
N THR A 31 5.09 -12.98 6.51
CA THR A 31 6.49 -13.14 6.08
C THR A 31 7.40 -12.23 6.85
N SER A 32 8.53 -12.80 7.24
CA SER A 32 9.62 -12.09 7.88
C SER A 32 10.61 -11.62 6.83
N LEU A 33 10.94 -10.33 6.86
CA LEU A 33 12.02 -9.73 6.09
C LEU A 33 13.21 -9.47 7.01
N SER A 34 14.42 -9.57 6.46
CA SER A 34 15.67 -9.42 7.21
C SER A 34 16.86 -9.19 6.26
N ASP A 35 18.07 -9.02 6.81
CA ASP A 35 19.32 -8.89 6.04
C ASP A 35 19.55 -9.99 4.97
N SER A 36 19.15 -11.22 5.26
CA SER A 36 19.31 -12.34 4.33
C SER A 36 18.23 -12.35 3.26
N THR A 37 17.10 -11.68 3.50
CA THR A 37 15.96 -11.56 2.60
C THR A 37 15.43 -10.11 2.64
N PRO A 38 16.20 -9.13 2.10
CA PRO A 38 15.91 -7.71 2.30
C PRO A 38 14.76 -7.19 1.41
N ARG A 39 13.97 -8.12 0.83
CA ARG A 39 12.90 -7.80 -0.10
C ARG A 39 11.73 -8.75 0.01
N LEU A 40 10.52 -8.20 -0.08
CA LEU A 40 9.31 -8.94 -0.40
C LEU A 40 8.85 -8.58 -1.81
N LEU A 41 8.53 -9.58 -2.62
CA LEU A 41 7.87 -9.38 -3.90
C LEU A 41 6.48 -10.00 -3.85
N ILE A 42 5.48 -9.25 -4.28
CA ILE A 42 4.12 -9.74 -4.41
C ILE A 42 3.57 -9.35 -5.78
N ASN A 43 3.20 -10.36 -6.57
CA ASN A 43 2.54 -10.15 -7.84
C ASN A 43 1.03 -10.20 -7.64
N PHE A 44 0.30 -9.31 -8.29
CA PHE A 44 -1.16 -9.30 -8.30
C PHE A 44 -1.67 -8.87 -9.67
N THR A 45 -2.94 -9.16 -9.96
CA THR A 45 -3.57 -8.80 -11.23
C THR A 45 -4.76 -7.90 -10.98
N LEU A 46 -4.81 -6.78 -11.69
CA LEU A 46 -5.94 -5.87 -11.69
C LEU A 46 -6.86 -6.13 -12.88
N PRO A 47 -8.19 -5.98 -12.70
CA PRO A 47 -9.15 -6.01 -13.81
C PRO A 47 -8.82 -4.99 -14.91
N SER A 48 -9.28 -5.26 -16.13
CA SER A 48 -9.04 -4.37 -17.28
C SER A 48 -9.81 -3.05 -17.24
N ASN A 49 -10.82 -2.93 -16.37
CA ASN A 49 -11.64 -1.73 -16.19
C ASN A 49 -11.15 -0.81 -15.06
N VAL A 50 -9.96 -1.04 -14.51
CA VAL A 50 -9.37 -0.14 -13.51
C VAL A 50 -9.02 1.20 -14.14
N ASN A 51 -9.43 2.29 -13.47
CA ASN A 51 -9.08 3.64 -13.90
C ASN A 51 -7.62 3.97 -13.58
N VAL A 52 -6.72 3.71 -14.54
CA VAL A 52 -5.29 4.08 -14.43
C VAL A 52 -4.99 5.47 -14.98
N SER A 53 -6.02 6.26 -15.34
CA SER A 53 -5.78 7.60 -15.89
C SER A 53 -5.12 8.49 -14.84
N SER A 54 -4.02 9.13 -15.23
CA SER A 54 -3.13 9.94 -14.40
C SER A 54 -3.75 11.25 -13.90
N SER A 55 -5.08 11.35 -13.82
CA SER A 55 -5.71 12.48 -13.17
C SER A 55 -5.30 12.45 -11.69
N THR A 56 -4.90 13.59 -11.15
CA THR A 56 -4.57 13.78 -9.73
C THR A 56 -5.75 13.46 -8.79
N SER A 57 -6.93 13.17 -9.34
CA SER A 57 -8.13 12.78 -8.63
C SER A 57 -8.27 11.26 -8.45
N ASN A 58 -7.50 10.45 -9.20
CA ASN A 58 -7.51 8.99 -9.04
C ASN A 58 -6.36 8.55 -8.13
N SER A 59 -6.72 8.10 -6.93
CA SER A 59 -5.82 7.47 -5.99
C SER A 59 -6.13 5.98 -5.84
N ALA A 60 -5.08 5.21 -5.61
CA ALA A 60 -5.16 3.88 -5.02
C ALA A 60 -4.68 3.96 -3.57
N VAL A 61 -5.16 3.05 -2.75
CA VAL A 61 -4.84 2.98 -1.33
C VAL A 61 -4.32 1.60 -1.02
N LEU A 62 -3.19 1.54 -0.32
CA LEU A 62 -2.55 0.32 0.12
C LEU A 62 -2.55 0.27 1.65
N ASP A 63 -3.12 -0.81 2.18
CA ASP A 63 -3.08 -1.14 3.61
C ASP A 63 -2.11 -2.32 3.84
N LEU A 64 -1.16 -2.14 4.74
CA LEU A 64 -0.14 -3.12 5.13
C LEU A 64 -0.18 -3.36 6.63
N GLU A 65 -0.45 -4.58 7.08
CA GLU A 65 -0.37 -4.94 8.50
C GLU A 65 1.04 -5.43 8.85
N VAL A 66 1.69 -4.76 9.80
CA VAL A 66 3.11 -4.92 10.16
C VAL A 66 3.27 -5.09 11.68
N LEU A 67 4.01 -6.12 12.13
CA LEU A 67 4.26 -6.41 13.57
C LEU A 67 5.52 -5.74 14.12
N GLY A 68 6.34 -5.17 13.24
CA GLY A 68 7.59 -4.51 13.62
C GLY A 68 8.25 -3.86 12.40
N SER A 69 8.54 -2.58 12.53
CA SER A 69 9.44 -1.81 11.65
C SER A 69 10.21 -0.94 12.62
N GLU A 70 11.48 -1.24 12.88
CA GLU A 70 12.31 -0.49 13.82
C GLU A 70 12.84 0.80 13.18
N PHE A 71 12.80 0.94 11.85
CA PHE A 71 13.17 2.19 11.16
C PHE A 71 12.23 2.60 10.02
N ASN A 72 12.15 3.90 9.79
CA ASN A 72 11.40 4.56 8.71
C ASN A 72 12.08 4.47 7.32
N PHE A 73 12.97 3.50 7.09
CA PHE A 73 13.71 3.33 5.82
C PHE A 73 13.20 2.18 4.96
N ASN A 74 12.21 1.46 5.46
CA ASN A 74 11.57 0.37 4.74
C ASN A 74 10.62 0.95 3.71
N GLU A 75 10.96 0.78 2.45
CA GLU A 75 10.31 1.49 1.37
C GLU A 75 9.47 0.55 0.52
N VAL A 76 8.32 1.05 0.10
CA VAL A 76 7.32 0.31 -0.67
C VAL A 76 7.30 0.86 -2.08
N TYR A 77 7.42 -0.04 -3.05
CA TYR A 77 7.40 0.26 -4.48
C TYR A 77 6.26 -0.45 -5.16
N ILE A 78 5.76 0.18 -6.23
CA ILE A 78 4.80 -0.42 -7.13
C ILE A 78 5.33 -0.42 -8.57
N ASN A 79 5.29 -1.58 -9.21
CA ASN A 79 5.86 -1.82 -10.53
C ASN A 79 7.31 -1.30 -10.67
N PRO A 80 8.22 -1.70 -9.76
CA PRO A 80 9.60 -1.24 -9.79
C PRO A 80 10.33 -1.73 -11.06
N PRO A 81 11.30 -0.95 -11.60
CA PRO A 81 12.06 -1.34 -12.79
C PRO A 81 13.01 -2.52 -12.54
N THR A 82 13.39 -2.78 -11.28
CA THR A 82 14.17 -3.94 -10.87
C THR A 82 13.59 -4.51 -9.57
N THR A 83 13.96 -5.74 -9.24
CA THR A 83 13.58 -6.36 -7.96
C THR A 83 14.67 -6.26 -6.91
N VAL A 84 15.83 -5.67 -7.24
CA VAL A 84 16.98 -5.61 -6.34
C VAL A 84 16.83 -4.39 -5.43
N CYS A 85 16.93 -4.61 -4.12
CA CYS A 85 17.03 -3.53 -3.13
C CYS A 85 18.50 -3.13 -2.99
N THR A 86 18.82 -1.89 -3.34
CA THR A 86 20.12 -1.27 -3.07
C THR A 86 19.97 -0.14 -2.05
N SER A 87 21.10 0.45 -1.64
CA SER A 87 21.12 1.60 -0.75
C SER A 87 20.29 2.76 -1.32
N ASN A 88 19.69 3.55 -0.43
CA ASN A 88 18.71 4.59 -0.78
C ASN A 88 19.20 5.59 -1.84
N ASP A 89 20.48 5.99 -1.72
CA ASP A 89 21.18 6.92 -2.61
C ASP A 89 21.42 6.39 -4.03
N THR A 90 21.37 5.08 -4.20
CA THR A 90 21.65 4.39 -5.47
C THR A 90 20.47 3.54 -5.97
N ASP A 91 19.32 3.64 -5.31
CA ASP A 91 18.18 2.80 -5.62
C ASP A 91 17.48 3.20 -6.92
N ALA A 92 17.63 2.32 -7.92
CA ALA A 92 16.97 2.46 -9.22
C ALA A 92 15.43 2.44 -9.12
N ASN A 93 14.87 1.97 -7.99
CA ASN A 93 13.42 1.85 -7.80
C ASN A 93 12.75 3.14 -7.31
N GLN A 94 13.50 4.19 -6.97
CA GLN A 94 12.97 5.43 -6.40
C GLN A 94 11.85 6.09 -7.21
N THR A 95 11.90 5.98 -8.54
CA THR A 95 10.84 6.51 -9.44
C THR A 95 9.47 5.83 -9.28
N ARG A 96 9.43 4.72 -8.56
CA ARG A 96 8.27 3.87 -8.32
C ARG A 96 7.94 3.72 -6.83
N SER A 97 8.58 4.51 -5.99
CA SER A 97 8.28 4.57 -4.57
C SER A 97 6.88 5.13 -4.35
N ILE A 98 6.12 4.49 -3.48
CA ILE A 98 4.79 4.94 -3.06
C ILE A 98 4.75 5.34 -1.58
N GLY A 99 5.83 5.11 -0.85
CA GLY A 99 5.94 5.49 0.56
C GLY A 99 6.85 4.57 1.36
N ILE A 100 6.95 4.87 2.65
CA ILE A 100 7.72 4.11 3.63
C ILE A 100 6.79 3.46 4.65
N LEU A 101 7.19 2.30 5.17
CA LEU A 101 6.57 1.72 6.36
C LEU A 101 6.96 2.59 7.55
N GLN A 102 5.94 3.06 8.26
CA GLN A 102 6.13 3.78 9.51
C GLN A 102 6.73 2.83 10.55
N GLU A 103 7.67 3.40 11.29
CA GLU A 103 8.26 2.78 12.45
C GLU A 103 7.19 2.47 13.50
N HIS A 104 7.26 1.26 14.03
CA HIS A 104 6.50 0.79 15.18
C HIS A 104 7.51 0.28 16.22
N ASP A 105 8.33 1.19 16.75
CA ASP A 105 9.12 0.92 17.95
C ASP A 105 8.25 1.19 19.18
N ASP A 106 7.58 0.15 19.66
CA ASP A 106 7.15 0.15 21.03
C ASP A 106 8.00 -0.88 21.78
N THR A 107 8.85 -0.38 22.67
CA THR A 107 9.64 -1.14 23.65
C THR A 107 8.83 -2.14 24.47
N SER A 108 7.49 -2.10 24.38
CA SER A 108 6.53 -2.98 25.04
C SER A 108 5.61 -3.80 24.10
N LEU A 109 5.60 -3.57 22.77
CA LEU A 109 4.56 -4.09 21.86
C LEU A 109 5.06 -4.88 20.63
N LYS A 110 6.20 -5.60 20.70
CA LYS A 110 6.61 -6.56 19.64
C LYS A 110 5.56 -7.68 19.35
N THR A 111 4.40 -7.65 20.00
CA THR A 111 3.30 -8.60 19.87
C THR A 111 2.05 -8.04 19.17
N GLU A 112 1.98 -6.76 18.82
CA GLU A 112 0.77 -6.16 18.20
C GLU A 112 1.00 -5.68 16.76
N TRP A 113 0.08 -6.05 15.87
CA TRP A 113 0.11 -5.65 14.46
C TRP A 113 -0.44 -4.25 14.30
N ALA A 114 0.24 -3.39 13.54
CA ALA A 114 -0.22 -2.07 13.17
C ALA A 114 -0.44 -1.94 11.66
N THR A 115 -1.40 -1.09 11.26
CA THR A 115 -1.73 -0.88 9.86
C THR A 115 -1.02 0.36 9.32
N ASN A 116 -0.25 0.17 8.26
CA ASN A 116 0.34 1.21 7.44
C ASN A 116 -0.57 1.50 6.26
N HIS A 117 -1.07 2.74 6.16
CA HIS A 117 -2.00 3.19 5.13
C HIS A 117 -1.31 4.18 4.19
N ILE A 118 -1.17 3.79 2.92
CA ILE A 118 -0.42 4.53 1.89
C ILE A 118 -1.35 4.85 0.72
N ALA A 119 -1.63 6.14 0.49
CA ALA A 119 -2.36 6.60 -0.68
C ALA A 119 -1.39 7.07 -1.78
N PHE A 120 -1.58 6.58 -3.00
CA PHE A 120 -0.68 6.88 -4.14
C PHE A 120 -1.46 7.02 -5.45
N SER A 121 -0.83 7.60 -6.47
CA SER A 121 -1.49 7.79 -7.77
C SER A 121 -1.80 6.45 -8.44
N SER A 122 -3.05 6.26 -8.90
CA SER A 122 -3.43 5.08 -9.69
C SER A 122 -2.67 4.97 -11.01
N GLY A 123 -2.02 6.04 -11.48
CA GLY A 123 -1.16 6.01 -12.67
C GLY A 123 0.13 5.18 -12.50
N PHE A 124 0.44 4.76 -11.27
CA PHE A 124 1.49 3.78 -11.04
C PHE A 124 1.04 2.32 -11.27
N LEU A 125 -0.26 2.08 -11.35
CA LEU A 125 -0.84 0.78 -11.62
C LEU A 125 -1.05 0.58 -13.13
N VAL A 126 -1.11 -0.68 -13.55
CA VAL A 126 -1.49 -1.06 -14.90
C VAL A 126 -2.69 -2.01 -14.87
N ALA A 127 -3.51 -1.99 -15.91
CA ALA A 127 -4.46 -3.07 -16.14
C ALA A 127 -3.68 -4.39 -16.35
N GLY A 128 -4.08 -5.46 -15.68
CA GLY A 128 -3.35 -6.73 -15.70
C GLY A 128 -2.31 -6.84 -14.59
N THR A 129 -1.15 -7.41 -14.90
CA THR A 129 -0.15 -7.80 -13.89
C THR A 129 0.58 -6.59 -13.31
N ASN A 130 0.59 -6.50 -11.99
CA ASN A 130 1.34 -5.54 -11.20
C ASN A 130 2.24 -6.27 -10.21
N GLN A 131 3.27 -5.57 -9.74
CA GLN A 131 4.18 -6.06 -8.70
C GLN A 131 4.32 -5.03 -7.60
N LEU A 132 4.10 -5.45 -6.36
CA LEU A 132 4.48 -4.70 -5.17
C LEU A 132 5.81 -5.24 -4.65
N MET A 133 6.71 -4.33 -4.28
CA MET A 133 7.97 -4.66 -3.62
C MET A 133 8.09 -3.89 -2.31
N VAL A 134 8.46 -4.58 -1.24
CA VAL A 134 8.91 -3.93 0.01
C VAL A 134 10.41 -4.17 0.12
N CYS A 135 11.21 -3.11 0.21
CA CYS A 135 12.64 -3.21 0.50
C CYS A 135 12.92 -2.82 1.94
N VAL A 136 13.73 -3.63 2.62
CA VAL A 136 14.22 -3.37 3.96
C VAL A 136 15.62 -2.80 3.90
N ARG A 137 15.86 -1.74 4.68
CA ARG A 137 17.14 -1.03 4.75
C ARG A 137 17.51 -0.72 6.18
N SER A 138 18.78 -0.42 6.40
CA SER A 138 19.28 -0.06 7.72
C SER A 138 18.81 1.36 8.05
N PHE A 139 19.00 1.77 9.31
CA PHE A 139 18.74 3.15 9.74
C PHE A 139 19.57 4.21 8.99
N THR A 140 20.65 3.80 8.29
CA THR A 140 21.45 4.68 7.43
C THR A 140 21.04 4.61 5.95
N GLY A 141 19.99 3.84 5.63
CA GLY A 141 19.53 3.62 4.26
C GLY A 141 20.42 2.66 3.47
N ALA A 142 21.27 1.86 4.11
CA ALA A 142 22.07 0.85 3.44
C ALA A 142 21.26 -0.43 3.17
N ALA A 143 21.57 -1.14 2.09
CA ALA A 143 20.99 -2.44 1.77
C ALA A 143 22.09 -3.47 1.46
N GLY A 144 21.83 -4.75 1.75
CA GLY A 144 22.71 -5.87 1.43
C GLY A 144 22.86 -6.87 2.58
N PRO A 145 23.54 -8.00 2.35
CA PRO A 145 23.83 -8.94 3.42
C PRO A 145 24.71 -8.28 4.50
N SER A 146 24.40 -8.53 5.77
CA SER A 146 25.23 -8.09 6.92
C SER A 146 25.39 -6.57 7.06
N VAL A 147 24.53 -5.76 6.43
CA VAL A 147 24.48 -4.31 6.66
C VAL A 147 23.82 -3.97 8.02
N GLY A 148 23.31 -4.99 8.73
CA GLY A 148 22.72 -4.82 10.04
C GLY A 148 21.33 -4.17 9.96
N ASN A 149 20.51 -4.58 8.98
CA ASN A 149 19.09 -4.24 9.02
C ASN A 149 18.51 -4.95 10.24
N LEU A 150 18.30 -4.18 11.31
CA LEU A 150 17.66 -4.63 12.54
C LEU A 150 16.16 -4.87 12.36
N ASP A 151 15.62 -4.47 11.21
CA ASP A 151 14.21 -4.59 10.85
C ASP A 151 13.83 -6.03 10.50
N ASN A 152 13.54 -6.81 11.55
CA ASN A 152 12.77 -8.05 11.41
C ASN A 152 11.30 -7.71 11.19
N ILE A 153 10.96 -7.31 9.97
CA ILE A 153 9.58 -6.98 9.62
C ILE A 153 8.78 -8.25 9.46
N SER A 154 7.76 -8.42 10.30
CA SER A 154 6.70 -9.39 10.02
C SER A 154 5.57 -8.65 9.32
N LEU A 155 5.16 -9.11 8.14
CA LEU A 155 4.03 -8.57 7.36
C LEU A 155 2.89 -9.58 7.31
N ARG A 156 1.72 -9.26 7.86
CA ARG A 156 0.57 -10.18 7.99
C ARG A 156 -0.31 -10.17 6.75
N SER A 157 -0.72 -8.98 6.31
CA SER A 157 -1.62 -8.81 5.19
C SER A 157 -1.31 -7.56 4.38
N VAL A 158 -1.72 -7.61 3.12
CA VAL A 158 -1.60 -6.53 2.14
C VAL A 158 -2.93 -6.42 1.40
N VAL A 159 -3.56 -5.26 1.46
CA VAL A 159 -4.83 -4.97 0.79
C VAL A 159 -4.67 -3.73 -0.07
N LEU A 160 -5.14 -3.80 -1.32
CA LEU A 160 -5.16 -2.67 -2.24
C LEU A 160 -6.61 -2.32 -2.56
N HIS A 161 -6.96 -1.06 -2.34
CA HIS A 161 -8.21 -0.46 -2.76
C HIS A 161 -7.97 0.43 -3.98
N TYR A 162 -8.77 0.26 -5.02
CA TYR A 162 -8.67 1.01 -6.26
C TYR A 162 -10.06 1.28 -6.82
N HIS A 163 -10.26 2.43 -7.46
CA HIS A 163 -11.56 2.76 -8.04
C HIS A 163 -11.71 2.16 -9.44
N THR A 164 -12.81 1.45 -9.64
CA THR A 164 -13.30 1.03 -10.96
C THR A 164 -14.13 2.14 -11.60
N GLN A 165 -14.10 2.26 -12.94
CA GLN A 165 -15.03 3.14 -13.67
C GLN A 165 -16.38 2.47 -13.87
#